data_AF-A0A3E0Q428-F1
#
_entry.id   AF-A0A3E0Q428-F1
#
_cell.length_a   1.000
_cell.length_b   1.000
_cell.length_c   1.000
_cell.angle_alpha   90.00
_cell.angle_beta   90.00
_cell.angle_gamma   90.00
#
_symmetry.space_group_name_H-M   'P 1'
#
loop_
_entity.id
_entity.type
_entity.pdbx_description
1 polymer ?
#
loop_
_entity_poly.entity_id
_entity_poly.type
_entity_poly.pdbx_seq_one_letter_code
_entity_poly.pdbx_strand_id
1 'polypeptide(L)'
;MASTTQKRGWYPETISNFTSPFNCDFSICELVAFPSTLLGGPTIKLRVHPATVEPFEALAQVMEYHGVSIDSWAAGTTNCRTIGGSSLSSLHAHAIAIDILPDTFTDEFAEDVEAIRCNDEAFPAFKWLGPDFDRMHFEIDRPQSSLAKGIDWTTVVGSSEESLMLPVTPSSNKAVIATMQRRLNRAYGAGLNPDGIWGPNTQEAVELIPGAVSGDQSIGGNEWHNLLEAVIDAKWVDIEARLGDLEDFEAEIRDL
;
A
#
# COMPACT_ATOMS: atom_id res chain seq x y z
N MET A 1 16.27 12.21 -9.36
CA MET A 1 14.82 12.49 -9.47
C MET A 1 14.44 12.63 -10.92
N ALA A 2 13.34 11.99 -11.32
CA ALA A 2 12.84 12.10 -12.68
C ALA A 2 12.05 13.41 -12.85
N SER A 3 12.06 13.95 -14.07
CA SER A 3 11.17 15.06 -14.43
C SER A 3 9.71 14.58 -14.47
N THR A 4 8.77 15.48 -14.21
CA THR A 4 7.33 15.15 -14.31
C THR A 4 6.96 14.63 -15.70
N THR A 5 7.63 15.09 -16.76
CA THR A 5 7.43 14.56 -18.13
C THR A 5 7.84 13.11 -18.26
N GLN A 6 8.99 12.72 -17.68
CA GLN A 6 9.42 11.32 -17.67
C GLN A 6 8.41 10.43 -16.93
N LYS A 7 7.92 10.88 -15.77
CA LYS A 7 6.93 10.13 -14.98
C LYS A 7 5.65 9.83 -15.75
N ARG A 8 5.10 10.81 -16.48
CA ARG A 8 3.92 10.58 -17.33
C ARG A 8 4.15 9.51 -18.39
N GLY A 9 5.35 9.48 -18.97
CA GLY A 9 5.75 8.48 -19.95
C GLY A 9 5.89 7.07 -19.37
N TRP A 10 6.04 6.94 -18.04
CA TRP A 10 6.08 5.64 -17.37
C TRP A 10 4.70 5.07 -17.09
N TYR A 11 3.64 5.88 -17.09
CA TYR A 11 2.27 5.48 -16.73
C TYR A 11 1.23 6.04 -17.72
N PRO A 12 1.34 5.78 -19.04
CA PRO A 12 0.43 6.34 -20.02
C PRO A 12 -1.00 5.79 -19.95
N GLU A 13 -1.22 4.63 -19.32
CA GLU A 13 -2.38 3.76 -19.51
C GLU A 13 -3.69 4.34 -18.97
N THR A 14 -3.63 5.23 -17.98
CA THR A 14 -4.83 5.86 -17.40
C THR A 14 -5.33 7.05 -18.21
N ILE A 15 -4.64 7.43 -19.30
CA ILE A 15 -5.04 8.54 -20.18
C ILE A 15 -5.20 8.03 -21.61
N SER A 16 -6.44 8.05 -22.11
CA SER A 16 -6.77 7.63 -23.48
C SER A 16 -6.69 8.77 -24.50
N ASN A 17 -6.70 10.03 -24.05
CA ASN A 17 -6.52 11.20 -24.90
C ASN A 17 -5.62 12.24 -24.21
N PHE A 18 -4.46 12.55 -24.80
CA PHE A 18 -3.49 13.53 -24.31
C PHE A 18 -3.75 14.96 -24.80
N THR A 19 -4.88 15.21 -25.45
CA THR A 19 -5.31 16.56 -25.85
C THR A 19 -6.46 17.02 -24.97
N SER A 20 -6.43 18.28 -24.52
CA SER A 20 -7.44 18.82 -23.60
C SER A 20 -8.81 18.97 -24.28
N PRO A 21 -9.92 18.56 -23.63
CA PRO A 21 -9.97 17.91 -22.31
C PRO A 21 -9.46 16.47 -22.38
N PHE A 22 -8.58 16.10 -21.42
CA PHE A 22 -8.10 14.72 -21.31
C PHE A 22 -9.27 13.78 -21.04
N ASN A 23 -9.14 12.55 -21.52
CA ASN A 23 -10.05 11.48 -21.15
C ASN A 23 -9.28 10.47 -20.29
N CYS A 24 -9.48 10.54 -18.98
CA CYS A 24 -8.86 9.62 -18.03
C CYS A 24 -9.76 8.40 -17.84
N ASP A 25 -9.16 7.22 -17.90
CA ASP A 25 -9.80 5.97 -17.58
C ASP A 25 -9.18 5.38 -16.31
N PHE A 26 -9.91 5.52 -15.20
CA PHE A 26 -9.50 4.95 -13.91
C PHE A 26 -10.12 3.57 -13.65
N SER A 27 -10.77 2.96 -14.65
CA SER A 27 -11.34 1.61 -14.50
C SER A 27 -10.26 0.55 -14.30
N ILE A 28 -9.07 0.79 -14.84
CA ILE A 28 -7.88 -0.04 -14.62
C ILE A 28 -7.24 0.17 -13.26
N CYS A 29 -7.60 1.22 -12.52
CA CYS A 29 -6.97 1.52 -11.24
C CYS A 29 -7.47 0.61 -10.13
N GLU A 30 -6.54 0.19 -9.29
CA GLU A 30 -6.78 -0.66 -8.12
C GLU A 30 -7.11 0.16 -6.88
N LEU A 31 -7.72 -0.47 -5.86
CA LEU A 31 -8.10 0.19 -4.62
C LEU A 31 -7.11 -0.12 -3.50
N VAL A 32 -6.46 0.91 -2.95
CA VAL A 32 -5.65 0.82 -1.72
C VAL A 32 -6.39 1.48 -0.57
N ALA A 33 -6.38 0.84 0.59
CA ALA A 33 -7.00 1.37 1.81
C ALA A 33 -6.02 2.27 2.57
N PHE A 34 -6.44 3.49 2.87
CA PHE A 34 -5.70 4.46 3.67
C PHE A 34 -6.43 4.73 4.99
N PRO A 35 -5.71 5.05 6.09
CA PRO A 35 -6.34 5.53 7.31
C PRO A 35 -7.21 6.75 7.02
N SER A 36 -8.42 6.80 7.57
CA SER A 36 -9.35 7.90 7.35
C SER A 36 -10.18 8.21 8.59
N THR A 37 -10.55 9.48 8.73
CA THR A 37 -11.52 9.98 9.72
C THR A 37 -12.84 10.40 9.07
N LEU A 38 -12.97 10.28 7.75
CA LEU A 38 -14.19 10.63 7.02
C LEU A 38 -15.35 9.69 7.41
N LEU A 39 -16.58 10.22 7.37
CA LEU A 39 -17.82 9.48 7.66
C LEU A 39 -17.94 8.26 6.72
N GLY A 40 -17.53 7.08 7.19
CA GLY A 40 -17.52 5.86 6.37
C GLY A 40 -16.74 4.69 6.95
N GLY A 41 -15.82 4.94 7.90
CA GLY A 41 -15.07 3.88 8.59
C GLY A 41 -13.65 4.32 8.95
N PRO A 42 -12.85 3.45 9.58
CA PRO A 42 -11.46 3.75 9.93
C PRO A 42 -10.53 3.90 8.72
N THR A 43 -11.02 3.57 7.52
CA THR A 43 -10.25 3.61 6.28
C THR A 43 -11.09 4.13 5.11
N ILE A 44 -10.41 4.68 4.10
CA ILE A 44 -10.96 5.02 2.80
C ILE A 44 -10.20 4.28 1.70
N LYS A 45 -10.90 3.79 0.68
CA LYS A 45 -10.27 3.15 -0.48
C LYS A 45 -10.06 4.17 -1.59
N LEU A 46 -8.80 4.39 -1.96
CA LEU A 46 -8.40 5.32 -3.03
C LEU A 46 -7.89 4.54 -4.24
N ARG A 47 -8.14 5.08 -5.44
CA ARG A 47 -7.73 4.46 -6.71
C ARG A 47 -6.26 4.76 -7.00
N VAL A 48 -5.45 3.76 -7.28
CA VAL A 48 -4.04 3.92 -7.65
C VAL A 48 -3.73 3.14 -8.91
N HIS A 49 -2.69 3.53 -9.64
CA HIS A 49 -2.24 2.75 -10.79
C HIS A 49 -1.86 1.32 -10.36
N PRO A 50 -2.20 0.24 -11.10
CA PRO A 50 -1.89 -1.15 -10.70
C PRO A 50 -0.42 -1.37 -10.32
N ALA A 51 0.50 -0.86 -11.13
CA ALA A 51 1.94 -0.95 -10.85
C ALA A 51 2.41 -0.18 -9.59
N THR A 52 1.53 0.58 -8.92
CA THR A 52 1.86 1.38 -7.74
C THR A 52 1.16 0.92 -6.47
N VAL A 53 0.38 -0.17 -6.54
CA VAL A 53 -0.37 -0.70 -5.38
C VAL A 53 0.54 -0.91 -4.17
N GLU A 54 1.62 -1.68 -4.32
CA GLU A 54 2.52 -2.00 -3.20
C GLU A 54 3.21 -0.75 -2.60
N PRO A 55 3.76 0.20 -3.39
CA PRO A 55 4.21 1.49 -2.85
C PRO A 55 3.14 2.23 -2.05
N PHE A 56 1.90 2.29 -2.55
CA PHE A 56 0.83 2.99 -1.85
C PHE A 56 0.35 2.25 -0.59
N GLU A 57 0.45 0.92 -0.55
CA GLU A 57 0.29 0.14 0.69
C GLU A 57 1.39 0.47 1.71
N ALA A 58 2.64 0.60 1.26
CA ALA A 58 3.74 1.04 2.12
C ALA A 58 3.51 2.46 2.65
N LEU A 59 3.05 3.39 1.81
CA LEU A 59 2.65 4.73 2.27
C LEU A 59 1.52 4.67 3.30
N ALA A 60 0.48 3.87 3.07
CA ALA A 60 -0.61 3.70 4.03
C ALA A 60 -0.09 3.19 5.38
N GLN A 61 0.91 2.30 5.39
CA GLN A 61 1.56 1.82 6.61
C GLN A 61 2.30 2.93 7.35
N VAL A 62 3.05 3.78 6.63
CA VAL A 62 3.73 4.95 7.22
C VAL A 62 2.71 5.93 7.79
N MET A 63 1.61 6.18 7.08
CA MET A 63 0.51 7.02 7.58
C MET A 63 -0.08 6.46 8.87
N GLU A 64 -0.31 5.15 8.92
CA GLU A 64 -0.85 4.47 10.10
C GLU A 64 0.11 4.58 11.30
N TYR A 65 1.42 4.41 11.07
CA TYR A 65 2.46 4.55 12.08
C TYR A 65 2.48 5.95 12.70
N HIS A 66 2.36 6.99 11.87
CA HIS A 66 2.36 8.40 12.28
C HIS A 66 0.99 8.90 12.75
N GLY A 67 -0.07 8.09 12.69
CA GLY A 67 -1.43 8.53 12.99
C GLY A 67 -1.99 9.56 11.98
N VAL A 68 -1.41 9.62 10.78
CA VAL A 68 -1.85 10.49 9.67
C VAL A 68 -3.05 9.83 9.01
N SER A 69 -4.08 10.63 8.68
CA SER A 69 -5.30 10.12 8.06
C SER A 69 -5.79 11.03 6.96
N ILE A 70 -6.52 10.45 6.01
CA ILE A 70 -7.27 11.19 5.00
C ILE A 70 -8.57 11.66 5.64
N ASP A 71 -8.69 12.97 5.84
CA ASP A 71 -9.77 13.62 6.60
C ASP A 71 -10.57 14.63 5.79
N SER A 72 -10.20 14.83 4.51
CA SER A 72 -10.88 15.76 3.62
C SER A 72 -11.11 15.16 2.24
N TRP A 73 -12.14 15.67 1.58
CA TRP A 73 -12.45 15.37 0.19
C TRP A 73 -11.41 15.92 -0.80
N ALA A 74 -10.55 16.84 -0.35
CA ALA A 74 -9.49 17.42 -1.15
C ALA A 74 -8.25 16.51 -1.23
N ALA A 75 -8.12 15.57 -0.30
CA ALA A 75 -7.12 14.53 -0.34
C ALA A 75 -7.60 13.37 -1.24
N GLY A 76 -6.67 12.78 -2.00
CA GLY A 76 -7.02 11.77 -2.98
C GLY A 76 -5.88 11.49 -3.94
N THR A 77 -6.09 10.48 -4.78
CA THR A 77 -5.07 9.93 -5.69
C THR A 77 -5.38 10.13 -7.17
N THR A 78 -6.63 10.49 -7.50
CA THR A 78 -7.10 10.60 -8.88
C THR A 78 -7.80 11.92 -9.14
N ASN A 79 -7.39 12.60 -10.21
CA ASN A 79 -8.02 13.84 -10.67
C ASN A 79 -7.68 14.07 -12.14
N CYS A 80 -8.69 14.01 -13.02
CA CYS A 80 -8.51 14.18 -14.45
C CYS A 80 -8.42 15.67 -14.82
N ARG A 81 -7.23 16.26 -14.70
CA ARG A 81 -6.99 17.67 -15.01
C ARG A 81 -5.57 17.94 -15.52
N THR A 82 -5.39 19.12 -16.13
CA THR A 82 -4.06 19.71 -16.35
C THR A 82 -3.49 20.28 -15.06
N ILE A 83 -2.17 20.46 -15.02
CA ILE A 83 -1.53 21.33 -14.03
C ILE A 83 -1.93 22.77 -14.32
N GLY A 84 -2.22 23.55 -13.26
CA GLY A 84 -2.61 24.96 -13.38
C GLY A 84 -1.60 25.75 -14.22
N GLY A 85 -2.08 26.43 -15.28
CA GLY A 85 -1.22 27.21 -16.17
C GLY A 85 -0.36 26.38 -17.14
N SER A 86 -0.62 25.07 -17.29
CA SER A 86 0.11 24.17 -18.18
C SER A 86 -0.82 23.39 -19.11
N SER A 87 -0.29 22.88 -20.22
CA SER A 87 -0.93 21.88 -21.07
C SER A 87 -0.66 20.44 -20.63
N LEU A 88 0.16 20.25 -19.59
CA LEU A 88 0.55 18.93 -19.12
C LEU A 88 -0.49 18.37 -18.14
N SER A 89 -0.75 17.06 -18.22
CA SER A 89 -1.59 16.33 -17.25
C SER A 89 -1.00 16.40 -15.85
N SER A 90 -1.87 16.47 -14.84
CA SER A 90 -1.48 16.26 -13.45
C SER A 90 -1.06 14.80 -13.25
N LEU A 91 -0.11 14.53 -12.33
CA LEU A 91 0.22 13.14 -11.96
C LEU A 91 -0.95 12.41 -11.28
N HIS A 92 -1.92 13.14 -10.73
CA HIS A 92 -3.20 12.59 -10.30
C HIS A 92 -4.03 12.01 -11.47
N ALA A 93 -3.86 12.52 -12.69
CA ALA A 93 -4.50 11.91 -13.87
C ALA A 93 -3.85 10.56 -14.25
N HIS A 94 -2.66 10.30 -13.71
CA HIS A 94 -1.92 9.07 -13.85
C HIS A 94 -2.09 8.10 -12.67
N ALA A 95 -2.87 8.47 -11.65
CA ALA A 95 -3.08 7.69 -10.42
C ALA A 95 -1.77 7.30 -9.70
N ILE A 96 -0.75 8.17 -9.78
CA ILE A 96 0.59 7.98 -9.22
C ILE A 96 1.01 9.11 -8.26
N ALA A 97 0.05 9.93 -7.83
CA ALA A 97 0.25 10.97 -6.84
C ALA A 97 -0.84 10.91 -5.79
N ILE A 98 -0.58 11.48 -4.63
CA ILE A 98 -1.55 11.66 -3.56
C ILE A 98 -1.33 13.01 -2.89
N ASP A 99 -2.43 13.66 -2.60
CA ASP A 99 -2.43 14.87 -1.77
C ASP A 99 -2.85 14.49 -0.35
N ILE A 100 -2.02 14.80 0.65
CA ILE A 100 -2.28 14.60 2.08
C ILE A 100 -2.33 15.97 2.74
N LEU A 101 -3.32 16.25 3.59
CA LEU A 101 -3.44 17.58 4.19
C LEU A 101 -2.18 17.95 5.01
N PRO A 102 -1.59 19.13 4.79
CA PRO A 102 -0.28 19.47 5.35
C PRO A 102 -0.28 19.74 6.86
N ASP A 103 -1.45 19.92 7.47
CA ASP A 103 -1.65 20.05 8.92
C ASP A 103 -1.81 18.69 9.61
N THR A 104 -1.94 17.60 8.85
CA THR A 104 -2.10 16.25 9.40
C THR A 104 -0.78 15.49 9.55
N PHE A 105 0.34 16.02 9.05
CA PHE A 105 1.63 15.33 9.12
C PHE A 105 2.83 16.26 9.42
N THR A 106 3.92 15.65 9.85
CA THR A 106 5.18 16.29 10.27
C THR A 106 6.28 16.13 9.22
N ASP A 107 7.39 16.84 9.37
CA ASP A 107 8.56 16.63 8.49
C ASP A 107 9.14 15.21 8.67
N GLU A 108 9.06 14.64 9.89
CA GLU A 108 9.42 13.24 10.16
C GLU A 108 8.58 12.24 9.36
N PHE A 109 7.26 12.45 9.27
CA PHE A 109 6.41 11.65 8.38
C PHE A 109 6.88 11.73 6.93
N ALA A 110 7.18 12.94 6.45
CA ALA A 110 7.63 13.12 5.07
C ALA A 110 8.98 12.44 4.82
N GLU A 111 9.92 12.53 5.76
CA GLU A 111 11.20 11.81 5.74
C GLU A 111 10.99 10.29 5.66
N ASP A 112 10.05 9.73 6.44
CA ASP A 112 9.73 8.31 6.41
C ASP A 112 9.03 7.86 5.12
N VAL A 113 8.19 8.71 4.52
CA VAL A 113 7.63 8.44 3.18
C VAL A 113 8.75 8.44 2.14
N GLU A 114 9.68 9.38 2.22
CA GLU A 114 10.88 9.42 1.40
C GLU A 114 11.91 8.34 1.78
N ALA A 115 11.69 7.55 2.84
CA ALA A 115 12.51 6.41 3.22
C ALA A 115 12.05 5.09 2.56
N ILE A 116 10.83 5.02 2.03
CA ILE A 116 10.31 3.85 1.31
C ILE A 116 11.17 3.56 0.06
N ARG A 117 11.80 2.38 -0.04
CA ARG A 117 12.66 1.97 -1.18
C ARG A 117 12.08 0.81 -1.98
N CYS A 118 12.49 0.70 -3.25
CA CYS A 118 12.28 -0.51 -4.05
C CYS A 118 13.40 -1.52 -3.77
N ASN A 119 13.15 -2.83 -3.91
CA ASN A 119 14.12 -3.90 -3.61
C ASN A 119 15.41 -3.85 -4.43
N ASP A 120 15.45 -3.07 -5.50
CA ASP A 120 16.53 -3.05 -6.48
C ASP A 120 17.28 -1.73 -6.56
N GLU A 121 16.90 -0.72 -5.77
CA GLU A 121 17.41 0.64 -5.92
C GLU A 121 17.77 1.28 -4.58
N ALA A 122 18.88 2.05 -4.58
CA ALA A 122 19.25 2.96 -3.51
C ALA A 122 18.31 4.18 -3.38
N PHE A 123 17.24 4.25 -4.18
CA PHE A 123 16.45 5.45 -4.37
C PHE A 123 14.98 5.27 -3.92
N PRO A 124 14.35 6.35 -3.45
CA PRO A 124 13.00 6.29 -2.87
C PRO A 124 11.91 5.99 -3.90
N ALA A 125 10.86 5.26 -3.48
CA ALA A 125 9.68 5.01 -4.28
C ALA A 125 8.87 6.30 -4.50
N PHE A 126 8.73 7.11 -3.44
CA PHE A 126 8.06 8.39 -3.46
C PHE A 126 9.04 9.56 -3.53
N LYS A 127 8.52 10.70 -3.94
CA LYS A 127 9.14 12.00 -3.79
C LYS A 127 8.14 12.94 -3.14
N TRP A 128 8.62 13.71 -2.17
CA TRP A 128 7.91 14.86 -1.64
C TRP A 128 8.38 16.14 -2.33
N LEU A 129 7.46 17.04 -2.69
CA LEU A 129 7.82 18.31 -3.34
C LEU A 129 8.37 19.36 -2.36
N GLY A 130 8.28 19.09 -1.06
CA GLY A 130 8.86 19.88 0.02
C GLY A 130 7.91 20.95 0.57
N PRO A 131 8.36 21.69 1.62
CA PRO A 131 7.50 22.61 2.37
C PRO A 131 7.10 23.86 1.59
N ASP A 132 7.94 24.31 0.65
CA ASP A 132 7.76 25.56 -0.09
C ASP A 132 6.91 25.39 -1.36
N PHE A 133 6.73 24.14 -1.83
CA PHE A 133 6.08 23.82 -3.09
C PHE A 133 5.13 22.64 -2.89
N ASP A 134 3.84 22.97 -2.72
CA ASP A 134 2.77 21.98 -2.64
C ASP A 134 3.05 20.92 -1.56
N ARG A 135 3.18 21.39 -0.30
CA ARG A 135 3.56 20.56 0.86
C ARG A 135 2.72 19.28 0.96
N MET A 136 1.47 19.31 0.51
CA MET A 136 0.56 18.17 0.52
C MET A 136 0.89 17.06 -0.48
N HIS A 137 1.75 17.31 -1.47
CA HIS A 137 1.90 16.45 -2.64
C HIS A 137 3.02 15.42 -2.51
N PHE A 138 2.64 14.14 -2.62
CA PHE A 138 3.55 13.02 -2.74
C PHE A 138 3.33 12.32 -4.09
N GLU A 139 4.41 11.99 -4.79
CA GLU A 139 4.35 11.38 -6.12
C GLU A 139 5.33 10.22 -6.26
N ILE A 140 4.96 9.20 -7.03
CA ILE A 140 5.88 8.13 -7.42
C ILE A 140 7.04 8.72 -8.24
N ASP A 141 8.28 8.32 -7.93
CA ASP A 141 9.50 8.76 -8.62
C ASP A 141 10.25 7.58 -9.29
N ARG A 142 9.53 6.50 -9.63
CA ARG A 142 10.07 5.29 -10.26
C ARG A 142 9.28 4.88 -11.51
N PRO A 143 9.92 4.22 -12.48
CA PRO A 143 9.21 3.54 -13.56
C PRO A 143 8.55 2.25 -13.07
N GLN A 144 7.54 1.77 -13.80
CA GLN A 144 6.87 0.49 -13.52
C GLN A 144 7.85 -0.68 -13.38
N SER A 145 8.93 -0.72 -14.19
CA SER A 145 9.93 -1.77 -14.17
C SER A 145 10.74 -1.85 -12.86
N SER A 146 10.89 -0.74 -12.15
CA SER A 146 11.55 -0.74 -10.84
C SER A 146 10.55 -1.18 -9.76
N LEU A 147 9.32 -0.65 -9.79
CA LEU A 147 8.27 -1.04 -8.86
C LEU A 147 7.89 -2.53 -8.95
N ALA A 148 7.97 -3.12 -10.15
CA ALA A 148 7.70 -4.54 -10.37
C ALA A 148 8.63 -5.49 -9.60
N LYS A 149 9.74 -4.99 -9.06
CA LYS A 149 10.68 -5.75 -8.22
C LYS A 149 10.30 -5.72 -6.73
N GLY A 150 9.24 -4.98 -6.41
CA GLY A 150 8.66 -4.87 -5.08
C GLY A 150 9.30 -3.82 -4.19
N ILE A 151 8.68 -3.61 -3.03
CA ILE A 151 9.15 -2.69 -1.99
C ILE A 151 10.09 -3.39 -1.02
N ASP A 152 11.17 -2.71 -0.65
CA ASP A 152 12.01 -3.10 0.48
C ASP A 152 11.30 -2.70 1.76
N TRP A 153 10.50 -3.61 2.29
CA TRP A 153 9.72 -3.39 3.49
C TRP A 153 10.61 -3.12 4.72
N THR A 154 11.89 -3.49 4.73
CA THR A 154 12.77 -3.12 5.85
C THR A 154 12.97 -1.60 5.98
N THR A 155 12.69 -0.85 4.91
CA THR A 155 12.76 0.62 4.87
C THR A 155 11.45 1.32 5.22
N VAL A 156 10.36 0.56 5.39
CA VAL A 156 9.04 1.11 5.69
C VAL A 156 8.85 1.12 7.21
N VAL A 157 8.80 2.32 7.81
CA VAL A 157 8.57 2.46 9.25
C VAL A 157 7.22 1.83 9.64
N GLY A 158 7.17 1.23 10.84
CA GLY A 158 6.01 0.48 11.30
C GLY A 158 5.80 -0.88 10.62
N SER A 159 6.69 -1.28 9.69
CA SER A 159 6.60 -2.58 9.02
C SER A 159 7.68 -3.59 9.43
N SER A 160 8.70 -3.17 10.18
CA SER A 160 9.81 -4.05 10.56
C SER A 160 9.33 -5.20 11.44
N GLU A 161 9.95 -6.38 11.24
CA GLU A 161 9.71 -7.54 12.10
C GLU A 161 9.99 -7.22 13.57
N GLU A 162 10.92 -6.34 13.91
CA GLU A 162 11.25 -6.01 15.30
C GLU A 162 10.13 -5.19 16.01
N SER A 163 9.39 -4.34 15.28
CA SER A 163 8.14 -3.74 15.77
C SER A 163 7.00 -4.76 15.90
N LEU A 164 7.12 -5.90 15.21
CA LEU A 164 6.18 -7.02 15.22
C LEU A 164 6.63 -8.19 16.12
N MET A 165 7.89 -8.24 16.59
CA MET A 165 8.45 -9.29 17.46
C MET A 165 8.23 -9.00 18.95
N LEU A 166 7.89 -7.76 19.30
CA LEU A 166 7.26 -7.49 20.59
C LEU A 166 5.89 -8.16 20.61
N PRO A 167 5.46 -8.72 21.75
CA PRO A 167 4.13 -9.30 21.86
C PRO A 167 3.09 -8.31 21.37
N VAL A 168 2.37 -8.65 20.29
CA VAL A 168 1.23 -7.84 19.87
C VAL A 168 0.08 -8.24 20.76
N THR A 169 -0.45 -7.27 21.49
CA THR A 169 -1.47 -7.45 22.52
C THR A 169 -2.63 -6.50 22.25
N PRO A 170 -3.77 -6.62 22.95
CA PRO A 170 -4.87 -5.65 22.85
C PRO A 170 -4.49 -4.19 23.12
N SER A 171 -3.37 -3.94 23.81
CA SER A 171 -2.88 -2.60 24.12
C SER A 171 -1.83 -2.10 23.14
N SER A 172 -1.43 -2.91 22.16
CA SER A 172 -0.52 -2.50 21.09
C SER A 172 -1.13 -1.36 20.26
N ASN A 173 -0.26 -0.61 19.58
CA ASN A 173 -0.70 0.44 18.68
C ASN A 173 -1.68 -0.12 17.64
N LYS A 174 -2.74 0.64 17.35
CA LYS A 174 -3.78 0.30 16.37
C LYS A 174 -3.19 -0.16 15.03
N ALA A 175 -2.13 0.50 14.56
CA ALA A 175 -1.43 0.14 13.32
C ALA A 175 -0.82 -1.26 13.36
N VAL A 176 -0.24 -1.62 14.50
CA VAL A 176 0.40 -2.93 14.70
C VAL A 176 -0.68 -4.03 14.71
N ILE A 177 -1.80 -3.78 15.40
CA ILE A 177 -2.94 -4.71 15.42
C ILE A 177 -3.55 -4.85 14.02
N ALA A 178 -3.71 -3.77 13.26
CA ALA A 178 -4.24 -3.81 11.91
C ALA A 178 -3.33 -4.60 10.97
N THR A 179 -2.01 -4.41 11.08
CA THR A 179 -1.02 -5.19 10.34
C THR A 179 -1.09 -6.68 10.67
N MET A 180 -1.21 -7.03 11.95
CA MET A 180 -1.42 -8.41 12.38
C MET A 180 -2.72 -9.00 11.81
N GLN A 181 -3.83 -8.27 11.87
CA GLN A 181 -5.12 -8.69 11.30
C GLN A 181 -5.02 -8.92 9.77
N ARG A 182 -4.31 -8.06 9.02
CA ARG A 182 -4.03 -8.27 7.58
C ARG A 182 -3.27 -9.56 7.33
N ARG A 183 -2.26 -9.86 8.16
CA ARG A 183 -1.45 -11.08 8.03
C ARG A 183 -2.26 -12.33 8.35
N LEU A 184 -3.09 -12.30 9.40
CA LEU A 184 -4.01 -13.39 9.74
C LEU A 184 -5.00 -13.68 8.60
N ASN A 185 -5.55 -12.63 7.97
CA ASN A 185 -6.40 -12.80 6.80
C ASN A 185 -5.68 -13.46 5.64
N ARG A 186 -4.43 -13.08 5.37
CA ARG A 186 -3.65 -13.64 4.28
C ARG A 186 -3.22 -15.08 4.54
N ALA A 187 -2.76 -15.39 5.76
CA ALA A 187 -2.28 -16.72 6.14
C ALA A 187 -3.41 -17.74 6.26
N TYR A 188 -4.53 -17.35 6.88
CA TYR A 188 -5.55 -18.30 7.33
C TYR A 188 -6.96 -17.99 6.80
N GLY A 189 -7.13 -16.97 5.96
CA GLY A 189 -8.47 -16.59 5.49
C GLY A 189 -9.39 -16.13 6.61
N ALA A 190 -8.84 -15.54 7.67
CA ALA A 190 -9.54 -15.24 8.93
C ALA A 190 -10.74 -14.26 8.81
N GLY A 191 -10.93 -13.59 7.67
CA GLY A 191 -12.09 -12.73 7.42
C GLY A 191 -12.21 -11.51 8.33
N LEU A 192 -11.12 -11.10 8.98
CA LEU A 192 -11.06 -9.95 9.88
C LEU A 192 -11.20 -8.63 9.11
N ASN A 193 -11.81 -7.65 9.76
CA ASN A 193 -11.62 -6.25 9.36
C ASN A 193 -10.29 -5.77 9.96
N PRO A 194 -9.29 -5.31 9.18
CA PRO A 194 -8.03 -4.83 9.72
C PRO A 194 -8.18 -3.39 10.24
N ASP A 195 -8.96 -3.25 11.31
CA ASP A 195 -9.32 -1.97 11.93
C ASP A 195 -8.43 -1.59 13.12
N GLY A 196 -7.48 -2.45 13.47
CA GLY A 196 -6.56 -2.24 14.58
C GLY A 196 -7.22 -2.37 15.96
N ILE A 197 -8.42 -2.93 16.05
CA ILE A 197 -9.13 -3.21 17.30
C ILE A 197 -8.98 -4.69 17.63
N TRP A 198 -8.36 -5.00 18.77
CA TRP A 198 -8.29 -6.38 19.26
C TRP A 198 -9.64 -6.79 19.88
N GLY A 199 -10.51 -7.38 19.07
CA GLY A 199 -11.81 -7.93 19.49
C GLY A 199 -11.82 -9.46 19.56
N PRO A 200 -12.97 -10.06 19.93
CA PRO A 200 -13.14 -11.51 19.97
C PRO A 200 -12.76 -12.22 18.66
N ASN A 201 -13.11 -11.65 17.50
CA ASN A 201 -12.75 -12.23 16.20
C ASN A 201 -11.23 -12.20 15.96
N THR A 202 -10.56 -11.12 16.39
CA THR A 202 -9.10 -11.05 16.30
C THR A 202 -8.47 -12.09 17.20
N GLN A 203 -8.97 -12.26 18.43
CA GLN A 203 -8.51 -13.30 19.34
C GLN A 203 -8.70 -14.70 18.75
N GLU A 204 -9.88 -15.01 18.18
CA GLU A 204 -10.16 -16.29 17.54
C GLU A 204 -9.21 -16.57 16.36
N ALA A 205 -8.90 -15.54 15.57
CA ALA A 205 -7.95 -15.67 14.48
C ALA A 205 -6.51 -15.89 14.96
N VAL A 206 -6.10 -15.26 16.08
CA VAL A 206 -4.82 -15.53 16.72
C VAL A 206 -4.70 -17.01 17.12
N GLU A 207 -5.79 -17.61 17.62
CA GLU A 207 -5.81 -19.02 18.01
C GLU A 207 -5.69 -20.00 16.82
N LEU A 208 -5.80 -19.52 15.58
CA LEU A 208 -5.48 -20.32 14.38
C LEU A 208 -3.97 -20.53 14.19
N ILE A 209 -3.13 -19.70 14.81
CA ILE A 209 -1.68 -19.81 14.68
C ILE A 209 -1.22 -21.09 15.40
N PRO A 210 -0.51 -22.01 14.72
CA PRO A 210 0.05 -23.18 15.37
C PRO A 210 0.93 -22.79 16.56
N GLY A 211 0.66 -23.39 17.72
CA GLY A 211 1.40 -23.12 18.96
C GLY A 211 0.87 -21.94 19.78
N ALA A 212 -0.15 -21.22 19.32
CA ALA A 212 -0.80 -20.19 20.11
C ALA A 212 -1.38 -20.77 21.41
N VAL A 213 -1.19 -20.05 22.52
CA VAL A 213 -1.76 -20.41 23.81
C VAL A 213 -3.19 -19.85 23.86
N SER A 214 -4.19 -20.73 23.91
CA SER A 214 -5.59 -20.31 23.98
C SER A 214 -5.84 -19.40 25.20
N GLY A 215 -6.56 -18.30 24.95
CA GLY A 215 -6.83 -17.27 25.94
C GLY A 215 -5.66 -16.34 26.27
N ASP A 216 -4.46 -16.56 25.70
CA ASP A 216 -3.41 -15.55 25.74
C ASP A 216 -3.73 -14.44 24.74
N GLN A 217 -3.80 -13.20 25.23
CA GLN A 217 -4.09 -12.03 24.41
C GLN A 217 -2.78 -11.45 23.88
N SER A 218 -1.93 -12.32 23.34
CA SER A 218 -0.64 -11.94 22.80
C SER A 218 -0.25 -12.83 21.62
N ILE A 219 0.49 -12.27 20.67
CA ILE A 219 1.30 -13.04 19.71
C ILE A 219 2.73 -12.58 19.91
N GLY A 220 3.63 -13.50 20.29
CA GLY A 220 5.05 -13.22 20.52
C GLY A 220 5.94 -14.31 19.93
N GLY A 221 7.25 -14.06 19.81
CA GLY A 221 8.25 -15.10 19.54
C GLY A 221 7.89 -16.10 18.41
N ASN A 222 7.68 -17.37 18.77
CA ASN A 222 7.42 -18.44 17.81
C ASN A 222 6.05 -18.35 17.13
N GLU A 223 5.03 -17.75 17.77
CA GLU A 223 3.73 -17.55 17.12
C GLU A 223 3.83 -16.59 15.92
N TRP A 224 4.67 -15.55 16.03
CA TRP A 224 4.95 -14.66 14.92
C TRP A 224 5.67 -15.35 13.77
N HIS A 225 6.66 -16.19 14.10
CA HIS A 225 7.38 -16.97 13.10
C HIS A 225 6.43 -17.91 12.33
N ASN A 226 5.55 -18.62 13.03
CA ASN A 226 4.57 -19.52 12.42
C ASN A 226 3.55 -18.78 11.54
N LEU A 227 3.15 -17.57 11.95
CA LEU A 227 2.31 -16.71 11.12
C LEU A 227 3.04 -16.26 9.84
N LEU A 228 4.32 -15.92 9.92
CA LEU A 228 5.12 -15.53 8.77
C LEU A 228 5.30 -16.68 7.78
N GLU A 229 5.61 -17.88 8.26
CA GLU A 229 5.70 -19.08 7.41
C GLU A 229 4.37 -19.36 6.72
N ALA A 230 3.24 -19.28 7.44
CA ALA A 230 1.92 -19.47 6.84
C ALA A 230 1.58 -18.41 5.77
N VAL A 231 2.01 -17.16 5.93
CA VAL A 231 1.85 -16.12 4.90
C VAL A 231 2.67 -16.45 3.66
N ILE A 232 3.90 -16.97 3.83
CA ILE A 232 4.78 -17.35 2.72
C ILE A 232 4.19 -18.55 1.97
N ASP A 233 3.74 -19.57 2.68
CA ASP A 233 3.11 -20.76 2.10
C ASP A 233 1.83 -20.40 1.32
N ALA A 234 0.98 -19.53 1.88
CA ALA A 234 -0.22 -19.06 1.19
C ALA A 234 0.10 -18.33 -0.13
N LYS A 235 1.20 -17.55 -0.17
CA LYS A 235 1.68 -16.93 -1.41
C LYS A 235 2.21 -17.97 -2.40
N TRP A 236 2.90 -18.99 -1.92
CA TRP A 236 3.44 -20.05 -2.78
C TRP A 236 2.33 -20.83 -3.48
N VAL A 237 1.26 -21.16 -2.76
CA VAL A 237 0.07 -21.81 -3.33
C VAL A 237 -0.59 -20.98 -4.44
N ASP A 238 -0.70 -19.65 -4.27
CA ASP A 238 -1.23 -18.75 -5.32
C ASP A 238 -0.32 -18.72 -6.56
N ILE A 239 1.00 -18.76 -6.35
CA ILE A 239 1.97 -18.83 -7.45
C ILE A 239 1.84 -20.17 -8.19
N GLU A 240 1.77 -21.30 -7.48
CA GLU A 240 1.59 -22.62 -8.09
C GLU A 240 0.29 -22.71 -8.89
N ALA A 241 -0.82 -22.16 -8.36
CA ALA A 241 -2.10 -22.12 -9.09
C ALA A 241 -1.98 -21.33 -10.39
N ARG A 242 -1.37 -20.13 -10.35
CA ARG A 242 -1.16 -19.30 -11.55
C ARG A 242 -0.23 -19.95 -12.57
N LEU A 243 0.78 -20.70 -12.12
CA LEU A 243 1.65 -21.47 -13.00
C LEU A 243 0.90 -22.62 -13.68
N GLY A 244 0.01 -23.31 -12.95
CA GLY A 244 -0.87 -24.32 -13.55
C GLY A 244 -1.77 -23.75 -14.65
N ASP A 245 -2.40 -22.60 -14.39
CA ASP A 245 -3.24 -21.92 -15.39
C ASP A 245 -2.43 -21.50 -16.65
N LEU A 246 -1.16 -21.12 -16.46
CA LEU A 246 -0.23 -20.81 -17.55
C LEU A 246 0.13 -22.03 -18.39
N GLU A 247 0.42 -23.17 -17.74
CA GLU A 247 0.72 -24.43 -18.44
C GLU A 247 -0.48 -24.93 -19.25
N ASP A 248 -1.70 -24.82 -18.71
CA ASP A 248 -2.94 -25.15 -19.42
C ASP A 248 -3.19 -24.23 -20.63
N PHE A 249 -2.93 -22.93 -20.48
CA PHE A 249 -3.03 -21.97 -21.57
C PHE A 249 -1.99 -22.23 -22.68
N GLU A 250 -0.75 -22.57 -22.32
CA GLU A 250 0.28 -22.95 -23.28
C GLU A 250 -0.07 -24.24 -24.04
N ALA A 251 -0.72 -25.20 -23.37
CA ALA A 251 -1.21 -26.42 -24.00
C ALA A 251 -2.31 -26.13 -25.03
N GLU A 252 -3.27 -25.24 -24.70
CA GLU A 252 -4.34 -24.83 -25.62
C GLU A 252 -3.78 -24.14 -26.88
N ILE A 253 -2.73 -23.32 -26.76
CA ILE A 253 -2.05 -22.70 -27.91
C ILE A 253 -1.36 -23.74 -28.80
N ARG A 254 -0.78 -24.81 -28.24
CA ARG A 254 -0.08 -25.83 -29.03
C ARG A 254 -1.02 -26.68 -29.89
N ASP A 255 -2.29 -26.78 -29.52
CA ASP A 255 -3.30 -27.57 -30.22
C ASP A 255 -4.02 -26.78 -31.33
N LEU A 256 -3.72 -25.49 -31.50
CA LEU A 256 -4.20 -24.60 -32.57
C LEU A 256 -3.26 -24.56 -33.79
#